data_AF-A0A383BH30-F1
#
_entry.id   AF-A0A383BH30-F1
#
_cell.length_a   1.000
_cell.length_b   1.000
_cell.length_c   1.000
_cell.angle_alpha   90.00
_cell.angle_beta   90.00
_cell.angle_gamma   90.00
#
_symmetry.space_group_name_H-M   'P 1'
#
loop_
_entity.id
_entity.type
_entity.pdbx_description
1 polymer ?
#
loop_
_entity_poly.entity_id
_entity_poly.type
_entity_poly.pdbx_seq_one_letter_code
_entity_poly.pdbx_strand_id
1 'polypeptide(L)'
;EKAMSELGLVGIVGHPPIAEWCIPFVEAAAAREGLVNLHMHNVLMDEIATMFPHCTFISHASTWGAEHLAKHDNVFFEVVQYPDGQGSEWDFAWFADKVGRERLIFGADLPYYDYRVLQKTIEEAPIDDDFKDRIAHKNLEALIQRFKPDWSMPEAPPKTVRVYDPEALWAVNPENPVRLTVFA
;
A
#
# COMPACT_ATOMS: atom_id res chain seq x y z
N GLU A 1 -21.55 -2.89 1.85
CA GLU A 1 -22.90 -2.29 1.84
C GLU A 1 -23.02 -1.05 2.73
N LYS A 2 -23.49 -1.14 3.99
CA LYS A 2 -23.78 0.05 4.82
C LYS A 2 -22.65 1.09 4.90
N ALA A 3 -21.43 0.62 5.17
CA ALA A 3 -20.22 1.44 5.18
C ALA A 3 -20.04 2.25 3.88
N MET A 4 -20.30 1.61 2.74
CA MET A 4 -20.10 2.22 1.43
C MET A 4 -21.26 3.11 1.00
N SER A 5 -22.50 2.75 1.34
CA SER A 5 -23.69 3.51 0.94
C SER A 5 -23.97 4.72 1.84
N GLU A 6 -23.63 4.65 3.13
CA GLU A 6 -24.07 5.65 4.12
C GLU A 6 -22.91 6.44 4.74
N LEU A 7 -21.70 5.87 4.79
CA LEU A 7 -20.58 6.47 5.54
C LEU A 7 -19.49 7.05 4.63
N GLY A 8 -19.72 7.08 3.31
CA GLY A 8 -18.76 7.59 2.33
C GLY A 8 -17.48 6.77 2.24
N LEU A 9 -17.49 5.52 2.73
CA LEU A 9 -16.38 4.59 2.53
C LEU A 9 -16.43 4.03 1.11
N VAL A 10 -15.28 3.89 0.48
CA VAL A 10 -15.20 3.61 -0.97
C VAL A 10 -14.63 2.24 -1.26
N GLY A 11 -14.48 1.39 -0.25
CA GLY A 11 -13.67 0.19 -0.39
C GLY A 11 -13.63 -0.76 0.79
N ILE A 12 -12.86 -1.83 0.62
CA ILE A 12 -12.55 -2.83 1.65
C ILE A 12 -11.04 -3.00 1.81
N VAL A 13 -10.62 -3.37 3.02
CA VAL A 13 -9.25 -3.78 3.31
C VAL A 13 -9.31 -5.21 3.87
N GLY A 14 -8.59 -6.13 3.24
CA GLY A 14 -8.32 -7.48 3.73
C GLY A 14 -6.84 -7.59 4.09
N HIS A 15 -6.54 -8.15 5.26
CA HIS A 15 -5.19 -8.52 5.64
C HIS A 15 -5.05 -10.06 5.62
N PRO A 16 -3.89 -10.62 5.23
CA PRO A 16 -3.73 -12.06 5.08
C PRO A 16 -4.02 -12.86 6.37
N PRO A 17 -4.43 -14.13 6.25
CA PRO A 17 -4.54 -14.90 5.00
C PRO A 17 -5.82 -14.60 4.21
N ILE A 18 -5.66 -14.22 2.93
CA ILE A 18 -6.75 -14.05 1.97
C ILE A 18 -6.75 -15.24 1.01
N ALA A 19 -7.94 -15.75 0.69
CA ALA A 19 -8.16 -16.83 -0.27
C ALA A 19 -9.46 -16.60 -1.05
N GLU A 20 -9.87 -17.53 -1.92
CA GLU A 20 -11.02 -17.40 -2.83
C GLU A 20 -12.34 -17.00 -2.15
N TRP A 21 -12.49 -17.32 -0.87
CA TRP A 21 -13.67 -16.91 -0.07
C TRP A 21 -13.87 -15.39 -0.03
N CYS A 22 -12.83 -14.58 -0.31
CA CYS A 22 -12.93 -13.14 -0.32
C CYS A 22 -13.62 -12.57 -1.57
N ILE A 23 -13.73 -13.34 -2.66
CA ILE A 23 -14.22 -12.89 -3.97
C ILE A 23 -15.61 -12.22 -3.87
N PRO A 24 -16.61 -12.77 -3.15
CA PRO A 24 -17.90 -12.10 -3.00
C PRO A 24 -17.83 -10.73 -2.31
N PHE A 25 -16.85 -10.52 -1.42
CA PHE A 25 -16.63 -9.22 -0.79
C PHE A 25 -15.99 -8.22 -1.76
N VAL A 26 -15.05 -8.69 -2.59
CA VAL A 26 -14.46 -7.90 -3.68
C VAL A 26 -15.55 -7.50 -4.67
N GLU A 27 -16.44 -8.41 -5.05
CA GLU A 27 -17.56 -8.13 -5.94
C GLU A 27 -18.46 -7.01 -5.41
N ALA A 28 -18.74 -6.98 -4.11
CA ALA A 28 -19.53 -5.91 -3.49
C ALA A 28 -18.86 -4.52 -3.58
N ALA A 29 -17.52 -4.46 -3.51
CA ALA A 29 -16.76 -3.23 -3.73
C ALA A 29 -16.68 -2.88 -5.24
N ALA A 30 -16.42 -3.87 -6.08
CA ALA A 30 -16.32 -3.73 -7.53
C ALA A 30 -17.61 -3.22 -8.17
N ALA A 31 -18.78 -3.63 -7.66
CA ALA A 31 -20.09 -3.13 -8.08
C ALA A 31 -20.28 -1.60 -7.95
N ARG A 32 -19.33 -0.91 -7.29
CA ARG A 32 -19.30 0.54 -7.08
C ARG A 32 -18.00 1.18 -7.55
N GLU A 33 -17.24 0.44 -8.37
CA GLU A 33 -15.90 0.84 -8.83
C GLU A 33 -14.96 1.20 -7.68
N GLY A 34 -15.14 0.52 -6.52
CA GLY A 34 -14.45 0.86 -5.27
C GLY A 34 -12.95 0.53 -5.25
N LEU A 35 -12.35 0.78 -4.08
CA LEU A 35 -10.96 0.49 -3.76
C LEU A 35 -10.84 -0.78 -2.90
N VAL A 36 -9.93 -1.67 -3.24
CA VAL A 36 -9.72 -2.92 -2.50
C VAL A 36 -8.23 -3.08 -2.21
N ASN A 37 -7.85 -3.07 -0.93
CA ASN A 37 -6.51 -3.48 -0.54
C ASN A 37 -6.56 -4.92 0.00
N LEU A 38 -5.96 -5.88 -0.73
CA LEU A 38 -5.90 -7.28 -0.30
C LEU A 38 -4.55 -7.67 0.33
N HIS A 39 -3.52 -6.81 0.25
CA HIS A 39 -2.15 -7.13 0.68
C HIS A 39 -1.64 -8.46 0.09
N MET A 40 -1.87 -8.67 -1.21
CA MET A 40 -1.50 -9.90 -1.93
C MET A 40 -0.74 -9.59 -3.20
N HIS A 41 0.17 -10.47 -3.57
CA HIS A 41 1.05 -10.37 -4.73
C HIS A 41 1.32 -11.78 -5.27
N ASN A 42 0.25 -12.52 -5.59
CA ASN A 42 0.28 -13.90 -6.05
C ASN A 42 -0.79 -14.18 -7.12
N VAL A 43 -0.87 -15.42 -7.61
CA VAL A 43 -1.79 -15.83 -8.70
C VAL A 43 -3.25 -15.47 -8.41
N LEU A 44 -3.72 -15.61 -7.17
CA LEU A 44 -5.09 -15.25 -6.84
C LEU A 44 -5.36 -13.74 -6.99
N MET A 45 -4.36 -12.89 -6.71
CA MET A 45 -4.47 -11.44 -6.97
C MET A 45 -4.61 -11.15 -8.48
N ASP A 46 -3.86 -11.86 -9.33
CA ASP A 46 -3.96 -11.75 -10.80
C ASP A 46 -5.35 -12.17 -11.30
N GLU A 47 -5.87 -13.28 -10.78
CA GLU A 47 -7.22 -13.77 -11.09
C GLU A 47 -8.29 -12.77 -10.67
N ILE A 48 -8.21 -12.24 -9.43
CA ILE A 48 -9.18 -11.25 -8.91
C ILE A 48 -9.14 -9.96 -9.73
N ALA A 49 -7.95 -9.43 -10.04
CA ALA A 49 -7.81 -8.22 -10.86
C ALA A 49 -8.41 -8.41 -12.26
N THR A 50 -8.24 -9.60 -12.84
CA THR A 50 -8.86 -9.99 -14.11
C THR A 50 -10.38 -10.09 -14.03
N MET A 51 -10.92 -10.65 -12.94
CA MET A 51 -12.36 -10.79 -12.72
C MET A 51 -13.07 -9.44 -12.57
N PHE A 52 -12.41 -8.44 -11.97
CA PHE A 52 -13.01 -7.15 -11.66
C PHE A 52 -12.21 -5.96 -12.26
N PRO A 53 -12.18 -5.82 -13.59
CA PRO A 53 -11.30 -4.85 -14.26
C PRO A 53 -11.63 -3.38 -13.97
N HIS A 54 -12.82 -3.08 -13.44
CA HIS A 54 -13.25 -1.73 -13.07
C HIS A 54 -13.06 -1.41 -11.59
N CYS A 55 -12.72 -2.40 -10.76
CA CYS A 55 -12.38 -2.20 -9.37
C CYS A 55 -10.93 -1.75 -9.24
N THR A 56 -10.63 -0.81 -8.35
CA THR A 56 -9.23 -0.41 -8.09
C THR A 56 -8.65 -1.27 -6.98
N PHE A 57 -7.41 -1.74 -7.16
CA PHE A 57 -6.74 -2.61 -6.21
C PHE A 57 -5.44 -1.99 -5.69
N ILE A 58 -5.08 -2.32 -4.45
CA ILE A 58 -3.75 -2.11 -3.89
C ILE A 58 -3.14 -3.48 -3.58
N SER A 59 -1.89 -3.67 -4.03
CA SER A 59 -1.10 -4.89 -3.89
C SER A 59 0.29 -4.53 -3.37
N HIS A 60 0.94 -5.41 -2.60
CA HIS A 60 2.34 -5.23 -2.25
C HIS A 60 3.20 -5.18 -3.49
N ALA A 61 4.02 -4.14 -3.59
CA ALA A 61 5.03 -4.02 -4.61
C ALA A 61 6.10 -5.10 -4.39
N SER A 62 6.28 -6.00 -5.35
CA SER A 62 7.29 -7.07 -5.35
C SER A 62 7.76 -7.40 -6.75
N THR A 63 8.86 -8.16 -6.89
CA THR A 63 9.32 -8.62 -8.21
C THR A 63 8.20 -9.39 -8.93
N TRP A 64 7.56 -10.33 -8.22
CA TRP A 64 6.43 -11.07 -8.78
C TRP A 64 5.28 -10.15 -9.22
N GLY A 65 4.93 -9.15 -8.40
CA GLY A 65 3.87 -8.19 -8.70
C GLY A 65 4.18 -7.35 -9.95
N ALA A 66 5.40 -6.86 -10.09
CA ALA A 66 5.84 -6.12 -11.28
C ALA A 66 5.81 -7.00 -12.55
N GLU A 67 6.14 -8.28 -12.44
CA GLU A 67 6.16 -9.18 -13.61
C GLU A 67 4.76 -9.64 -14.04
N HIS A 68 3.84 -9.82 -13.10
CA HIS A 68 2.55 -10.49 -13.36
C HIS A 68 1.35 -9.56 -13.28
N LEU A 69 1.39 -8.54 -12.43
CA LEU A 69 0.28 -7.62 -12.19
C LEU A 69 0.41 -6.29 -12.95
N ALA A 70 1.59 -5.97 -13.51
CA ALA A 70 1.80 -4.75 -14.27
C ALA A 70 0.82 -4.56 -15.44
N LYS A 71 0.35 -5.67 -16.03
CA LYS A 71 -0.65 -5.72 -17.12
C LYS A 71 -2.03 -5.19 -16.73
N HIS A 72 -2.30 -5.03 -15.43
CA HIS A 72 -3.58 -4.59 -14.90
C HIS A 72 -3.53 -3.12 -14.52
N ASP A 73 -4.11 -2.24 -15.34
CA ASP A 73 -4.10 -0.79 -15.10
C ASP A 73 -4.83 -0.36 -13.83
N ASN A 74 -5.69 -1.24 -13.30
CA ASN A 74 -6.45 -1.04 -12.07
C ASN A 74 -5.72 -1.49 -10.80
N VAL A 75 -4.46 -1.92 -10.89
CA VAL A 75 -3.64 -2.32 -9.73
C VAL A 75 -2.60 -1.24 -9.42
N PHE A 76 -2.66 -0.72 -8.19
CA PHE A 76 -1.66 0.11 -7.55
C PHE A 76 -0.77 -0.74 -6.65
N PHE A 77 0.48 -0.32 -6.49
CA PHE A 77 1.54 -1.07 -5.82
C PHE A 77 2.02 -0.28 -4.60
N GLU A 78 1.78 -0.83 -3.41
CA GLU A 78 2.30 -0.25 -2.18
C GLU A 78 3.74 -0.70 -1.95
N VAL A 79 4.65 0.27 -1.92
CA VAL A 79 6.06 0.11 -1.62
C VAL A 79 6.17 -0.18 -0.13
N VAL A 80 6.63 -1.37 0.21
CA VAL A 80 6.92 -1.80 1.59
C VAL A 80 8.42 -1.88 1.84
N GLN A 81 8.84 -2.10 3.09
CA GLN A 81 10.25 -2.14 3.44
C GLN A 81 11.03 -3.27 2.72
N TYR A 82 10.36 -4.38 2.40
CA TYR A 82 10.96 -5.57 1.83
C TYR A 82 10.17 -6.07 0.62
N PRO A 83 10.53 -5.69 -0.63
CA PRO A 83 9.76 -6.04 -1.82
C PRO A 83 9.52 -7.54 -1.97
N ASP A 84 10.52 -8.38 -1.70
CA ASP A 84 10.43 -9.85 -1.83
C ASP A 84 10.82 -10.56 -0.53
N GLY A 85 10.61 -9.91 0.61
CA GLY A 85 11.00 -10.41 1.94
C GLY A 85 12.41 -9.99 2.37
N GLN A 86 12.89 -10.55 3.49
CA GLN A 86 14.14 -10.10 4.10
C GLN A 86 15.34 -10.27 3.15
N GLY A 87 16.18 -9.22 3.06
CA GLY A 87 17.35 -9.19 2.18
C GLY A 87 17.06 -8.75 0.74
N SER A 88 15.80 -8.47 0.41
CA SER A 88 15.46 -7.79 -0.84
C SER A 88 15.78 -6.30 -0.76
N GLU A 89 16.14 -5.71 -1.90
CA GLU A 89 16.43 -4.29 -2.06
C GLU A 89 15.52 -3.68 -3.12
N TRP A 90 15.31 -2.37 -3.03
CA TRP A 90 14.51 -1.64 -4.01
C TRP A 90 15.33 -1.22 -5.22
N ASP A 91 14.85 -1.59 -6.40
CA ASP A 91 15.14 -0.89 -7.65
C ASP A 91 13.87 -0.17 -8.12
N PHE A 92 13.68 1.06 -7.61
CA PHE A 92 12.50 1.86 -7.93
C PHE A 92 12.42 2.23 -9.41
N ALA A 93 13.56 2.40 -10.09
CA ALA A 93 13.58 2.76 -11.50
C ALA A 93 13.10 1.59 -12.36
N TRP A 94 13.61 0.38 -12.10
CA TRP A 94 13.14 -0.84 -12.75
C TRP A 94 11.65 -1.08 -12.50
N PHE A 95 11.20 -0.92 -11.24
CA PHE A 95 9.79 -1.15 -10.91
C PHE A 95 8.89 -0.16 -11.64
N ALA A 96 9.29 1.12 -11.69
CA ALA A 96 8.57 2.15 -12.40
C ALA A 96 8.54 1.94 -13.92
N ASP A 97 9.59 1.37 -14.51
CA ASP A 97 9.60 0.99 -15.93
C ASP A 97 8.55 -0.09 -16.23
N LYS A 98 8.30 -1.00 -15.28
CA LYS A 98 7.30 -2.06 -15.41
C LYS A 98 5.87 -1.57 -15.21
N VAL A 99 5.61 -0.85 -14.12
CA VAL A 99 4.23 -0.54 -13.70
C VAL A 99 3.85 0.92 -13.99
N GLY A 100 4.80 1.78 -14.30
CA GLY A 100 4.58 3.21 -14.40
C GLY A 100 4.64 3.91 -13.04
N ARG A 101 5.24 5.11 -13.04
CA ARG A 101 5.49 5.93 -11.83
C ARG A 101 4.23 6.30 -11.05
N GLU A 102 3.08 6.37 -11.72
CA GLU A 102 1.80 6.82 -11.16
C GLU A 102 1.11 5.77 -10.28
N ARG A 103 1.56 4.51 -10.33
CA ARG A 103 0.92 3.40 -9.63
C ARG A 103 1.69 2.95 -8.39
N LEU A 104 2.72 3.68 -7.97
CA LEU A 104 3.52 3.39 -6.78
C LEU A 104 3.13 4.28 -5.61
N ILE A 105 2.79 3.70 -4.46
CA ILE A 105 2.37 4.43 -3.26
C ILE A 105 3.15 3.95 -2.03
N PHE A 106 3.32 4.79 -1.02
CA PHE A 106 4.02 4.41 0.22
C PHE A 106 3.16 3.46 1.09
N GLY A 107 3.70 2.28 1.41
CA GLY A 107 3.11 1.26 2.28
C GLY A 107 3.99 1.00 3.51
N ALA A 108 3.63 1.57 4.65
CA ALA A 108 4.50 1.56 5.83
C ALA A 108 4.58 0.20 6.56
N ASP A 109 3.66 -0.74 6.28
CA ASP A 109 3.44 -1.97 7.07
C ASP A 109 3.46 -1.75 8.59
N LEU A 110 2.96 -0.58 9.02
CA LEU A 110 2.84 -0.29 10.43
C LEU A 110 1.77 -1.19 11.06
N PRO A 111 2.01 -1.71 12.27
CA PRO A 111 3.14 -1.40 13.17
C PRO A 111 4.30 -2.41 13.09
N TYR A 112 4.35 -3.29 12.08
CA TYR A 112 5.33 -4.37 12.03
C TYR A 112 6.75 -3.87 11.84
N TYR A 113 6.95 -2.84 11.01
CA TYR A 113 8.27 -2.32 10.69
C TYR A 113 8.44 -0.84 11.03
N ASP A 114 9.68 -0.44 11.26
CA ASP A 114 10.04 0.97 11.40
C ASP A 114 10.02 1.66 10.03
N TYR A 115 8.93 2.36 9.72
CA TYR A 115 8.72 3.06 8.45
C TYR A 115 9.84 4.03 8.08
N ARG A 116 10.62 4.53 9.06
CA ARG A 116 11.74 5.46 8.83
C ARG A 116 12.85 4.80 8.01
N VAL A 117 12.99 3.47 8.09
CA VAL A 117 13.91 2.72 7.25
C VAL A 117 13.48 2.83 5.79
N LEU A 118 12.21 2.56 5.50
CA LEU A 118 11.69 2.69 4.14
C LEU A 118 11.73 4.13 3.63
N GLN A 119 11.38 5.10 4.48
CA GLN A 119 11.47 6.52 4.14
C GLN A 119 12.91 6.86 3.69
N LYS A 120 13.91 6.50 4.49
CA LYS A 120 15.31 6.70 4.16
C LYS A 120 15.70 6.02 2.84
N THR A 121 15.25 4.78 2.62
CA THR A 121 15.49 4.04 1.37
C THR A 121 14.96 4.79 0.14
N ILE A 122 13.78 5.41 0.23
CA ILE A 122 13.21 6.22 -0.86
C ILE A 122 13.98 7.54 -1.03
N GLU A 123 14.34 8.21 0.06
CA GLU A 123 15.08 9.48 0.04
C GLU A 123 16.48 9.32 -0.59
N GLU A 124 17.17 8.22 -0.30
CA GLU A 124 18.51 7.91 -0.82
C GLU A 124 18.49 7.25 -2.21
N ALA A 125 17.31 6.84 -2.71
CA ALA A 125 17.20 6.17 -4.00
C ALA A 125 17.68 7.05 -5.16
N PRO A 126 18.35 6.47 -6.19
CA PRO A 126 18.86 7.19 -7.36
C PRO A 126 17.75 7.47 -8.39
N ILE A 127 16.64 8.04 -7.93
CA ILE A 127 15.50 8.52 -8.73
C ILE A 127 15.31 10.02 -8.51
N ASP A 128 14.63 10.69 -9.43
CA ASP A 128 14.36 12.13 -9.29
C ASP A 128 13.36 12.44 -8.16
N ASP A 129 13.42 13.68 -7.65
CA ASP A 129 12.62 14.12 -6.51
C ASP A 129 11.12 14.10 -6.80
N ASP A 130 10.70 14.33 -8.05
CA ASP A 130 9.28 14.21 -8.41
C ASP A 130 8.80 12.77 -8.23
N PHE A 131 9.63 11.77 -8.56
CA PHE A 131 9.27 10.38 -8.32
C PHE A 131 9.19 10.05 -6.82
N LYS A 132 10.12 10.59 -6.01
CA LYS A 132 10.09 10.42 -4.55
C LYS A 132 8.79 10.99 -3.97
N ASP A 133 8.41 12.21 -4.37
CA ASP A 133 7.15 12.84 -3.93
C ASP A 133 5.92 12.03 -4.37
N ARG A 134 5.96 11.42 -5.55
CA ARG A 134 4.87 10.58 -6.06
C ARG A 134 4.64 9.36 -5.21
N ILE A 135 5.71 8.63 -4.88
CA ILE A 135 5.65 7.49 -3.96
C ILE A 135 5.18 7.98 -2.59
N ALA A 136 5.75 9.06 -2.07
CA ALA A 136 5.46 9.57 -0.74
C ALA A 136 4.01 10.04 -0.57
N HIS A 137 3.45 10.77 -1.55
CA HIS A 137 2.09 11.31 -1.40
C HIS A 137 1.33 11.58 -2.70
N LYS A 138 1.93 12.08 -3.79
CA LYS A 138 1.14 12.62 -4.93
C LYS A 138 0.24 11.56 -5.57
N ASN A 139 0.73 10.32 -5.69
CA ASN A 139 -0.06 9.24 -6.27
C ASN A 139 -1.21 8.83 -5.36
N LEU A 140 -0.97 8.79 -4.05
CA LEU A 140 -2.00 8.46 -3.06
C LEU A 140 -3.06 9.57 -2.99
N GLU A 141 -2.67 10.84 -3.06
CA GLU A 141 -3.59 11.98 -3.13
C GLU A 141 -4.50 11.88 -4.36
N ALA A 142 -3.92 11.66 -5.54
CA ALA A 142 -4.69 11.47 -6.77
C ALA A 142 -5.65 10.27 -6.67
N LEU A 143 -5.18 9.17 -6.08
CA LEU A 143 -6.00 7.97 -5.84
C LEU A 143 -7.16 8.27 -4.89
N ILE A 144 -6.93 8.96 -3.77
CA ILE A 144 -7.99 9.34 -2.82
C ILE A 144 -9.00 10.26 -3.51
N GLN A 145 -8.54 11.26 -4.27
CA GLN A 145 -9.39 12.21 -4.97
C GLN A 145 -10.29 11.57 -6.03
N ARG A 146 -9.89 10.44 -6.61
CA ARG A 146 -10.77 9.64 -7.48
C ARG A 146 -12.05 9.20 -6.78
N PHE A 147 -11.97 8.91 -5.49
CA PHE A 147 -13.09 8.44 -4.68
C PHE A 147 -13.74 9.54 -3.83
N LYS A 148 -12.97 10.58 -3.51
CA LYS A 148 -13.40 11.73 -2.73
C LYS A 148 -12.81 13.03 -3.32
N PRO A 149 -13.44 13.62 -4.35
CA PRO A 149 -12.88 14.74 -5.10
C PRO A 149 -12.60 16.01 -4.29
N ASP A 150 -13.29 16.18 -3.16
CA ASP A 150 -13.13 17.31 -2.24
C ASP A 150 -12.08 17.06 -1.14
N TRP A 151 -11.40 15.91 -1.17
CA TRP A 151 -10.36 15.60 -0.19
C TRP A 151 -9.09 16.44 -0.43
N SER A 152 -8.52 16.91 0.68
CA SER A 152 -7.25 17.60 0.72
C SER A 152 -6.34 16.99 1.79
N MET A 153 -5.03 17.11 1.59
CA MET A 153 -4.03 16.68 2.58
C MET A 153 -4.29 17.34 3.95
N PRO A 154 -4.21 16.58 5.06
CA PRO A 154 -4.31 17.17 6.39
C PRO A 154 -3.16 18.16 6.65
N GLU A 155 -3.48 19.34 7.19
CA GLU A 155 -2.47 20.34 7.59
C GLU A 155 -1.84 20.06 8.96
N ALA A 156 -2.45 19.16 9.74
CA ALA A 156 -2.02 18.82 11.09
C ALA A 156 -1.86 17.30 11.23
N PRO A 157 -0.90 16.85 12.07
CA PRO A 157 -0.75 15.42 12.34
C PRO A 157 -2.00 14.84 13.01
N PRO A 158 -2.24 13.52 12.88
CA PRO A 158 -3.35 12.87 13.55
C PRO A 158 -3.26 13.04 15.07
N LYS A 159 -4.42 13.17 15.72
CA LYS A 159 -4.50 13.28 17.18
C LYS A 159 -3.92 12.01 17.82
N THR A 160 -2.98 12.19 18.74
CA THR A 160 -2.38 11.10 19.53
C THR A 160 -3.46 10.39 20.34
N VAL A 161 -3.68 9.09 20.07
CA VAL A 161 -4.65 8.26 20.80
C VAL A 161 -4.08 7.68 22.09
N ARG A 162 -2.75 7.51 22.16
CA ARG A 162 -2.01 7.03 23.31
C ARG A 162 -0.65 7.72 23.36
N VAL A 163 -0.30 8.27 24.53
CA VAL A 163 1.03 8.81 24.78
C VAL A 163 1.94 7.64 25.13
N TYR A 164 2.95 7.41 24.29
CA TYR A 164 4.00 6.44 24.55
C TYR A 164 5.24 7.17 25.04
N ASP A 165 6.01 6.50 25.88
CA ASP A 165 7.40 6.90 26.09
C ASP A 165 8.16 6.75 24.76
N PRO A 166 8.90 7.79 24.28
CA PRO A 166 9.56 7.73 22.99
C PRO A 166 10.59 6.61 22.86
N GLU A 167 11.35 6.30 23.91
CA GLU A 167 12.33 5.21 23.87
C GLU A 167 11.62 3.87 23.72
N ALA A 168 10.52 3.66 24.44
CA ALA A 168 9.69 2.48 24.28
C ALA A 168 9.09 2.39 22.87
N LEU A 169 8.44 3.45 22.37
CA LEU A 169 7.77 3.48 21.06
C LEU A 169 8.68 3.06 19.92
N TRP A 170 9.94 3.51 19.98
CA TRP A 170 10.93 3.30 18.93
C TRP A 170 11.92 2.18 19.23
N ALA A 171 11.72 1.43 20.32
CA ALA A 171 12.55 0.28 20.60
C ALA A 171 12.32 -0.79 19.53
N VAL A 172 13.42 -1.33 18.99
CA VAL A 172 13.41 -2.37 17.97
C VAL A 172 13.77 -3.72 18.58
N ASN A 173 13.29 -4.81 17.99
CA ASN A 173 13.62 -6.16 18.43
C ASN A 173 15.14 -6.36 18.30
N PRO A 174 15.87 -6.73 19.37
CA PRO A 174 17.31 -6.97 19.29
C PRO A 174 17.72 -8.05 18.28
N GLU A 175 16.85 -9.03 18.03
CA GLU A 175 17.05 -10.11 17.05
C GLU A 175 16.64 -9.68 15.63
N ASN A 176 15.83 -8.63 15.50
CA ASN A 176 15.39 -8.07 14.23
C ASN A 176 15.24 -6.53 14.34
N PRO A 177 16.34 -5.76 14.17
CA PRO A 177 16.39 -4.34 14.53
C PRO A 177 15.56 -3.42 13.63
N VAL A 178 14.81 -3.96 12.67
CA VAL A 178 13.85 -3.20 11.86
C VAL A 178 12.40 -3.38 12.30
N ARG A 179 12.15 -4.27 13.27
CA ARG A 179 10.83 -4.58 13.81
C ARG A 179 10.63 -3.87 15.14
N LEU A 180 9.53 -3.13 15.29
CA LEU A 180 9.23 -2.41 16.54
C LEU A 180 8.78 -3.39 17.64
N THR A 181 9.24 -3.20 18.89
CA THR A 181 8.95 -4.11 20.03
C THR A 181 7.59 -3.86 20.67
N VAL A 182 7.06 -2.64 20.60
CA VAL A 182 5.80 -2.26 21.26
C VAL A 182 4.60 -3.04 20.73
N PHE A 183 4.78 -3.71 19.58
CA PHE A 183 3.74 -4.46 18.88
C PHE A 183 4.24 -5.85 18.42
N ALA A 184 5.34 -6.36 18.99
CA ALA A 184 5.91 -7.68 18.70
C ALA A 184 5.57 -8.73 19.76
#